data_AF-A0AAD9W8K4-F1
#
_entry.id   AF-A0AAD9W8K4-F1
#
_cell.length_a   1.000
_cell.length_b   1.000
_cell.length_c   1.000
_cell.angle_alpha   90.00
_cell.angle_beta   90.00
_cell.angle_gamma   90.00
#
_symmetry.space_group_name_H-M   'P 1'
#
loop_
_entity.id
_entity.type
_entity.pdbx_description
1 polymer ?
#
loop_
_entity_poly.entity_id
_entity_poly.type
_entity_poly.pdbx_seq_one_letter_code
_entity_poly.pdbx_strand_id
1 'polypeptide(L)'
;MRGFDTPNRLPGFWLNFEEALNGRLLAGTNDPSASSSSLSPEFTRLAQLTGNDKYYDAIDRVRQFLVRSQDHTRLPGMWPTTLDFRHEAANGDTLTLGALADSL
;
A
#
# COMPACT_ATOMS: atom_id res chain seq x y z
N MET A 1 -1.26 -3.70 13.28
CA MET A 1 -2.62 -3.15 13.03
C MET A 1 -3.34 -4.12 12.12
N ARG A 2 -4.58 -4.55 12.41
CA ARG A 2 -5.19 -5.72 11.75
C ARG A 2 -5.30 -5.62 10.22
N GLY A 3 -5.52 -4.44 9.65
CA GLY A 3 -5.58 -4.24 8.19
C GLY A 3 -4.24 -4.37 7.45
N PHE A 4 -3.11 -4.35 8.18
CA PHE A 4 -1.76 -4.50 7.65
C PHE A 4 -1.12 -5.80 8.14
N ASP A 5 -1.90 -6.65 8.81
CA ASP A 5 -1.42 -7.89 9.40
C ASP A 5 -1.45 -9.01 8.35
N THR A 6 -0.67 -8.79 7.29
CA THR A 6 -0.44 -9.70 6.18
C THR A 6 1.01 -10.21 6.24
N PRO A 7 1.36 -11.31 5.54
CA PRO A 7 2.71 -11.87 5.59
C PRO A 7 3.84 -10.88 5.26
N ASN A 8 3.60 -9.95 4.33
CA ASN A 8 4.59 -8.94 3.91
C ASN A 8 4.32 -7.54 4.49
N ARG A 9 3.33 -7.41 5.39
CA ARG A 9 2.92 -6.16 6.07
C ARG A 9 2.39 -5.06 5.14
N LEU A 10 1.99 -5.41 3.92
CA LEU A 10 1.25 -4.52 3.02
C LEU A 10 -0.25 -4.81 3.10
N PRO A 11 -1.12 -3.79 3.09
CA PRO A 11 -2.56 -4.01 3.14
C PRO A 11 -3.12 -4.44 1.77
N GLY A 12 -4.36 -4.92 1.76
CA GLY A 12 -5.15 -5.03 0.54
C GLY A 12 -6.16 -3.89 0.45
N PHE A 13 -6.71 -3.65 -0.75
CA PHE A 13 -7.73 -2.63 -0.97
C PHE A 13 -9.01 -2.89 -0.15
N TRP A 14 -9.41 -4.15 -0.04
CA TRP A 14 -10.56 -4.57 0.76
C TRP A 14 -10.11 -5.15 2.09
N LEU A 15 -10.71 -4.69 3.18
CA LEU A 15 -10.52 -5.28 4.50
C LEU A 15 -11.56 -6.39 4.75
N ASN A 16 -11.14 -7.65 4.68
CA ASN A 16 -11.92 -8.76 5.20
C ASN A 16 -11.74 -8.84 6.72
N PHE A 17 -12.78 -8.46 7.48
CA PHE A 17 -12.74 -8.47 8.94
C PHE A 17 -12.54 -9.87 9.52
N GLU A 18 -13.17 -10.89 8.95
CA GLU A 18 -13.05 -12.27 9.44
C GLU A 18 -11.60 -12.78 9.29
N GLU A 19 -10.99 -12.52 8.13
CA GLU A 19 -9.60 -12.89 7.88
C GLU A 19 -8.63 -12.11 8.77
N ALA A 20 -8.84 -10.80 8.92
CA ALA A 20 -8.02 -9.95 9.78
C ALA A 20 -8.16 -10.31 11.28
N LEU A 21 -9.32 -10.83 11.69
CA LEU A 21 -9.53 -11.33 13.06
C LEU A 21 -8.77 -12.63 13.32
N ASN A 22 -8.70 -13.50 12.31
CA ASN A 22 -8.08 -14.82 12.38
C ASN A 22 -6.61 -14.86 11.92
N GLY A 23 -5.99 -13.71 11.59
CA GLY A 23 -4.62 -13.65 11.09
C GLY A 23 -4.43 -14.28 9.71
N ARG A 24 -5.48 -14.32 8.89
CA ARG A 24 -5.51 -14.89 7.54
C ARG A 24 -5.51 -13.84 6.42
N LEU A 25 -5.41 -12.55 6.77
CA LEU A 25 -5.48 -11.47 5.80
C LEU A 25 -4.29 -11.53 4.84
N LEU A 26 -4.56 -11.32 3.55
CA LEU A 26 -3.55 -11.23 2.50
C LEU A 26 -3.66 -9.88 1.79
N ALA A 27 -2.52 -9.35 1.34
CA ALA A 27 -2.51 -8.18 0.47
C ALA A 27 -3.14 -8.51 -0.90
N GLY A 28 -3.65 -7.50 -1.60
CA GLY A 28 -4.20 -7.67 -2.94
C GLY A 28 -3.10 -7.80 -4.01
N THR A 29 -3.48 -8.37 -5.15
CA THR A 29 -2.57 -8.62 -6.29
C THR A 29 -2.82 -7.70 -7.49
N ASN A 30 -3.90 -6.91 -7.45
CA ASN A 30 -4.26 -5.97 -8.51
C ASN A 30 -5.11 -4.84 -7.93
N ASP A 31 -4.53 -4.12 -6.98
CA ASP A 31 -5.22 -3.07 -6.25
C ASP A 31 -4.88 -1.70 -6.85
N PRO A 32 -5.82 -0.72 -6.83
CA PRO A 32 -5.53 0.66 -7.22
C PRO A 32 -4.27 1.16 -6.55
N SER A 33 -3.37 1.77 -7.31
CA SER A 33 -2.06 2.17 -6.79
C SER A 33 -2.17 3.20 -5.66
N ALA A 34 -3.16 4.12 -5.77
CA ALA A 34 -3.51 5.08 -4.72
C ALA A 34 -4.11 4.44 -3.46
N SER A 35 -4.72 3.26 -3.52
CA SER A 35 -5.51 2.70 -2.40
C SER A 35 -4.77 2.68 -1.06
N SER A 36 -3.53 2.24 -1.07
CA SER A 36 -2.72 2.03 0.13
C SER A 36 -1.71 3.14 0.34
N SER A 37 -1.31 3.86 -0.71
CA SER A 37 -0.29 4.91 -0.63
C SER A 37 -0.87 6.26 -0.19
N SER A 38 -2.15 6.53 -0.47
CA SER A 38 -2.86 7.75 -0.06
C SER A 38 -3.14 7.83 1.45
N LEU A 39 -2.77 6.83 2.25
CA LEU A 39 -2.98 6.79 3.70
C LEU A 39 -1.84 7.47 4.51
N SER A 40 -0.77 7.89 3.83
CA SER A 40 0.46 8.42 4.46
C SER A 40 0.26 9.64 5.35
N PRO A 41 -0.45 10.69 4.92
CA PRO A 41 -0.68 11.86 5.76
C PRO A 41 -1.45 11.52 7.04
N GLU A 42 -2.51 10.74 6.93
CA GLU A 42 -3.43 10.39 8.03
C GLU A 42 -2.73 9.51 9.06
N PHE A 43 -1.99 8.49 8.61
CA PHE A 43 -1.29 7.57 9.50
C PHE A 43 -0.12 8.23 10.20
N THR A 44 0.62 9.10 9.49
CA THR A 44 1.67 9.93 10.09
C THR A 44 1.08 10.86 11.15
N ARG A 45 -0.04 11.52 10.85
CA ARG A 45 -0.71 12.41 11.81
C ARG A 45 -1.23 11.64 13.02
N LEU A 46 -1.78 10.45 12.82
CA LEU A 46 -2.27 9.61 13.91
C LEU A 46 -1.13 9.15 14.84
N ALA A 47 0.04 8.80 14.29
CA ALA A 47 1.23 8.50 15.09
C ALA A 47 1.62 9.71 15.96
N GLN A 48 1.70 10.91 15.36
CA GLN A 48 2.02 12.15 16.10
C GLN A 48 1.03 12.46 17.22
N LEU A 49 -0.27 12.30 16.96
CA LEU A 49 -1.32 12.61 17.95
C LEU A 49 -1.38 11.60 19.10
N THR A 50 -1.04 10.35 18.84
CA THR A 50 -1.16 9.26 19.82
C THR A 50 0.16 8.89 20.49
N GLY A 51 1.29 9.33 19.94
CA GLY A 51 2.63 8.88 20.34
C GLY A 51 2.88 7.39 20.06
N ASN A 52 2.10 6.78 19.16
CA ASN A 52 2.19 5.35 18.84
C ASN A 52 2.73 5.14 17.42
N ASP A 53 4.01 4.78 17.34
CA ASP A 53 4.74 4.67 16.07
C ASP A 53 4.22 3.56 15.15
N LYS A 54 3.42 2.60 15.67
CA LYS A 54 2.84 1.52 14.86
C LYS A 54 2.04 2.02 13.65
N TYR A 55 1.48 3.23 13.72
CA TYR A 55 0.73 3.83 12.61
C TYR A 55 1.68 4.33 11.52
N TYR A 56 2.80 4.96 11.91
CA TYR A 56 3.83 5.37 10.96
C TYR A 56 4.53 4.16 10.34
N ASP A 57 4.90 3.16 11.14
CA ASP A 57 5.53 1.92 10.66
C ASP A 57 4.69 1.19 9.62
N ALA A 58 3.36 1.20 9.79
CA ALA A 58 2.44 0.56 8.85
C ALA A 58 2.54 1.18 7.45
N ILE A 59 2.57 2.52 7.35
CA ILE A 59 2.61 3.19 6.06
C ILE A 59 4.02 3.34 5.48
N ASP A 60 5.04 3.39 6.34
CA ASP A 60 6.43 3.35 5.88
C ASP A 60 6.73 2.07 5.10
N ARG A 61 6.10 0.94 5.43
CA ARG A 61 6.22 -0.30 4.65
C ARG A 61 5.73 -0.14 3.20
N VAL A 62 4.62 0.57 2.97
CA VAL A 62 4.10 0.87 1.62
C VAL A 62 5.07 1.80 0.89
N ARG A 63 5.53 2.87 1.57
CA ARG A 63 6.53 3.79 1.01
C ARG A 63 7.78 3.05 0.56
N GLN A 64 8.32 2.16 1.39
CA GLN A 64 9.54 1.42 1.06
C GLN A 64 9.34 0.52 -0.18
N PHE A 65 8.15 -0.09 -0.35
CA PHE A 65 7.82 -0.83 -1.57
C PHE A 65 7.83 0.08 -2.81
N LEU A 66 7.20 1.25 -2.73
CA LEU A 66 7.21 2.22 -3.84
C LEU A 66 8.64 2.64 -4.19
N VAL A 67 9.44 3.03 -3.19
CA VAL A 67 10.85 3.41 -3.40
C VAL A 67 11.66 2.31 -4.06
N ARG A 68 11.53 1.05 -3.61
CA ARG A 68 12.24 -0.09 -4.21
C ARG A 68 11.82 -0.39 -5.65
N SER A 69 10.56 -0.13 -5.99
CA SER A 69 10.01 -0.44 -7.31
C SER A 69 10.19 0.70 -8.33
N GLN A 70 10.41 1.93 -7.87
CA GLN A 70 10.39 3.15 -8.69
C GLN A 70 11.26 3.09 -9.95
N ASP A 71 12.48 2.55 -9.86
CA ASP A 71 13.44 2.48 -10.96
C ASP A 71 13.21 1.26 -11.87
N HIS A 72 12.34 0.34 -11.46
CA HIS A 72 12.03 -0.91 -12.16
C HIS A 72 10.65 -0.92 -12.81
N THR A 73 9.86 0.14 -12.66
CA THR A 73 8.60 0.28 -13.38
C THR A 73 8.84 0.45 -14.87
N ARG A 74 7.78 0.25 -15.67
CA ARG A 74 7.85 0.39 -17.13
C ARG A 74 8.25 1.81 -17.59
N LEU A 75 7.91 2.81 -16.78
CA LEU A 75 8.35 4.19 -16.93
C LEU A 75 8.93 4.62 -15.57
N PRO A 76 10.26 4.63 -15.40
CA PRO A 76 10.89 4.94 -14.12
C PRO A 76 10.36 6.25 -13.51
N GLY A 77 10.00 6.20 -12.23
CA GLY A 77 9.35 7.31 -11.54
C GLY A 77 7.82 7.36 -11.66
N MET A 78 7.20 6.47 -12.44
CA MET A 78 5.75 6.34 -12.54
C MET A 78 5.32 4.89 -12.28
N TRP A 79 4.37 4.71 -11.36
CA TRP A 79 3.76 3.41 -11.06
C TRP A 79 2.53 3.17 -11.94
N PRO A 80 2.23 1.89 -12.26
CA PRO A 80 0.99 1.54 -12.92
C PRO A 80 -0.25 1.89 -12.10
N THR A 81 -1.40 2.01 -12.77
CA THR A 81 -2.71 2.30 -12.16
C THR A 81 -3.08 1.28 -11.07
N THR A 82 -2.60 0.04 -11.19
CA THR A 82 -2.76 -1.00 -10.17
C THR A 82 -1.44 -1.66 -9.81
N LEU A 83 -1.31 -2.11 -8.56
CA LEU A 83 -0.13 -2.73 -8.00
C LEU A 83 -0.44 -4.12 -7.43
N ASP A 84 0.57 -5.01 -7.47
CA ASP A 84 0.54 -6.27 -6.74
C ASP A 84 1.24 -6.08 -5.40
N PHE A 85 0.47 -5.69 -4.38
CA PHE A 85 1.00 -5.50 -3.03
C PHE A 85 1.41 -6.83 -2.39
N ARG A 86 0.84 -7.97 -2.79
CA ARG A 86 1.18 -9.29 -2.22
C ARG A 86 2.56 -9.74 -2.62
N HIS A 87 2.90 -9.57 -3.89
CA HIS A 87 4.20 -9.97 -4.43
C HIS A 87 5.17 -8.80 -4.58
N GLU A 88 4.79 -7.61 -4.10
CA GLU A 88 5.59 -6.38 -4.18
C GLU A 88 6.04 -6.08 -5.62
N ALA A 89 5.11 -6.16 -6.58
CA ALA A 89 5.39 -5.97 -7.99
C ALA A 89 4.63 -4.77 -8.59
N ALA A 90 5.31 -4.03 -9.46
CA ALA A 90 4.81 -2.83 -10.14
C ALA A 90 4.96 -2.94 -11.68
N ASN A 91 4.62 -4.13 -12.22
CA ASN A 91 4.89 -4.51 -13.61
C ASN A 91 3.76 -4.16 -14.59
N GLY A 92 2.73 -3.44 -14.13
CA GLY A 92 1.60 -3.05 -14.97
C GLY A 92 2.01 -2.10 -16.10
N ASP A 93 1.23 -2.11 -17.18
CA ASP A 93 1.50 -1.35 -18.40
C ASP A 93 0.57 -0.14 -18.59
N THR A 94 -0.51 -0.08 -17.80
CA THR A 94 -1.50 1.00 -17.80
C THR A 94 -1.07 2.07 -16.82
N LEU A 95 -0.83 3.28 -17.33
CA LEU A 95 -0.38 4.44 -16.57
C LEU A 95 -1.44 5.54 -16.62
N THR A 96 -1.69 6.21 -15.51
CA THR A 96 -2.59 7.37 -15.44
C THR A 96 -2.22 8.28 -14.28
N LEU A 97 -2.68 9.53 -14.33
CA LEU A 97 -2.69 10.47 -13.20
C LEU A 97 -4.12 10.72 -12.69
N GLY A 98 -5.10 9.97 -13.20
CA GLY A 98 -6.51 10.08 -12.84
C GLY A 98 -6.92 9.09 -11.75
N ALA A 99 -8.23 8.85 -11.65
CA ALA A 99 -8.82 7.94 -10.67
C ALA A 99 -8.05 6.62 -10.56
N LEU A 100 -7.92 6.11 -9.32
CA LEU A 100 -7.15 4.93 -8.92
C LEU A 100 -5.63 5.16 -8.73
N ALA A 101 -5.07 6.26 -9.25
CA ALA A 101 -3.64 6.57 -9.14
C ALA A 101 -3.33 8.03 -8.74
N ASP A 102 -4.32 8.93 -8.80
CA ASP A 102 -4.21 10.39 -8.60
C ASP A 102 -3.60 10.84 -7.27
N SER A 103 -3.71 10.01 -6.23
CA SER A 103 -3.29 10.33 -4.87
C SER A 103 -2.12 9.48 -4.38
N LEU A 104 -1.44 8.79 -5.30
CA LEU A 104 -0.35 7.88 -4.96
C LEU A 104 0.80 8.55 -4.21
#